data_AF-A0A8B6F3X9-F1
#
_entry.id   AF-A0A8B6F3X9-F1
#
_cell.length_a   1.000
_cell.length_b   1.000
_cell.length_c   1.000
_cell.angle_alpha   90.00
_cell.angle_beta   90.00
_cell.angle_gamma   90.00
#
_symmetry.space_group_name_H-M   'P 1'
#
loop_
_entity.id
_entity.type
_entity.pdbx_description
1 polymer ?
#
loop_
_entity_poly.entity_id
_entity_poly.type
_entity_poly.pdbx_seq_one_letter_code
_entity_poly.pdbx_strand_id
1 'polypeptide(L)'
;MRKKLVAGVGLFKKKADPIPPPIEEKLWENDHLGTDTLQKLLRTMFWLIGVNFGIRGGQEHRSLTMDNFKICPGYIQYTESISKTYRGGFEHRNIKPHSAKSYSNAQQPDRCIVNVFQLYLTKLPAERPPSVFYYKLLATCAKPVWFSKQPVGRQKLENIVKDIMNDARVDFFFTKHSLRDTTASRLFNAGVPEQLVQKQTGHRSNAIWSYNRPSEGQKRKVSEILQLQKNESDNVQAEDTNNLKCVQLKEGSETVIAGKRPKSEGMSFVFNNSNVTFNFK
;
A
#
# COMPACT_ATOMS: atom_id res chain seq x y z
N MET A 1 -1.00 -24.94 -5.71
CA MET A 1 -1.15 -24.26 -4.41
C MET A 1 -1.13 -25.22 -3.23
N ARG A 2 -2.04 -26.21 -3.16
CA ARG A 2 -2.13 -27.17 -2.05
C ARG A 2 -0.80 -27.89 -1.72
N LYS A 3 -0.06 -28.33 -2.75
CA LYS A 3 1.25 -28.99 -2.60
C LYS A 3 2.34 -28.13 -1.93
N LYS A 4 2.32 -26.79 -2.08
CA LYS A 4 3.29 -25.89 -1.42
C LYS A 4 2.95 -25.65 0.05
N LEU A 5 1.65 -25.53 0.36
CA LEU A 5 1.15 -25.40 1.73
C LEU A 5 1.39 -26.67 2.56
N VAL A 6 1.22 -27.85 1.95
CA VAL A 6 1.50 -29.15 2.59
C VAL A 6 2.98 -29.33 2.91
N ALA A 7 3.87 -28.76 2.10
CA ALA A 7 5.32 -28.78 2.34
C ALA A 7 5.80 -27.72 3.35
N GLY A 8 4.89 -27.00 4.03
CA GLY A 8 5.25 -25.91 4.95
C GLY A 8 5.86 -24.67 4.27
N VAL A 9 6.03 -24.67 2.94
CA VAL A 9 6.58 -23.55 2.19
C VAL A 9 5.48 -22.50 1.99
N GLY A 10 5.52 -21.46 2.81
CA GLY A 10 4.59 -20.33 2.76
C GLY A 10 4.42 -19.76 1.35
N LEU A 11 3.19 -19.41 0.99
CA LEU A 11 2.88 -18.73 -0.27
C LEU A 11 3.08 -17.21 -0.09
N PHE A 12 4.22 -16.70 -0.54
CA PHE A 12 4.46 -15.26 -0.58
C PHE A 12 3.68 -14.61 -1.73
N LYS A 13 2.51 -14.04 -1.44
CA LYS A 13 1.87 -13.09 -2.38
C LYS A 13 2.64 -11.78 -2.32
N LYS A 14 3.20 -11.33 -3.45
CA LYS A 14 3.88 -10.03 -3.57
C LYS A 14 2.85 -8.91 -3.46
N LYS A 15 2.59 -8.44 -2.24
CA LYS A 15 1.76 -7.25 -1.96
C LYS A 15 2.66 -6.01 -2.05
N ALA A 16 2.10 -4.87 -2.43
CA ALA A 16 2.82 -3.61 -2.34
C ALA A 16 3.13 -3.29 -0.87
N ASP A 17 4.31 -2.77 -0.60
CA ASP A 17 4.74 -2.45 0.76
C ASP A 17 4.40 -0.98 1.10
N PRO A 18 4.12 -0.69 2.38
CA PRO A 18 4.05 0.69 2.86
C PRO A 18 5.43 1.32 2.75
N ILE A 19 5.45 2.62 2.51
CA ILE A 19 6.66 3.42 2.32
C ILE A 19 7.20 3.76 3.71
N PRO A 20 8.39 3.25 4.09
CA PRO A 20 9.01 3.54 5.39
C PRO A 20 9.31 5.03 5.54
N PRO A 21 9.22 5.60 6.76
CA PRO A 21 9.55 7.00 7.00
C PRO A 21 10.95 7.42 6.50
N PRO A 22 12.03 6.63 6.66
CA PRO A 22 13.34 7.01 6.14
C PRO A 22 13.42 7.13 4.62
N ILE A 23 12.60 6.36 3.89
CA ILE A 23 12.53 6.46 2.43
C ILE A 23 11.77 7.73 2.05
N GLU A 24 10.65 8.02 2.69
CA GLU A 24 9.91 9.26 2.43
C GLU A 24 10.75 10.49 2.76
N GLU A 25 11.50 10.50 3.86
CA GLU A 25 12.38 11.61 4.23
C GLU A 25 13.40 11.90 3.13
N LYS A 26 14.06 10.86 2.62
CA LYS A 26 14.99 10.98 1.48
C LYS A 26 14.33 11.52 0.22
N LEU A 27 13.05 11.23 -0.02
CA LEU A 27 12.33 11.78 -1.18
C LEU A 27 12.11 13.29 -1.05
N TRP A 28 11.90 13.78 0.17
CA TRP A 28 11.80 15.21 0.45
C TRP A 28 13.17 15.90 0.43
N GLU A 29 14.18 15.31 1.08
CA GLU A 29 15.54 15.88 1.18
C GLU A 29 16.23 15.98 -0.18
N ASN A 30 16.05 14.98 -1.05
CA ASN A 30 16.68 14.95 -2.38
C ASN A 30 15.82 15.62 -3.46
N ASP A 31 14.86 16.46 -3.08
CA ASP A 31 13.99 17.21 -4.00
C ASP A 31 13.26 16.34 -5.04
N HIS A 32 12.88 15.10 -4.70
CA HIS A 32 11.99 14.29 -5.53
C HIS A 32 10.52 14.65 -5.30
N LEU A 33 10.21 15.09 -4.08
CA LEU A 33 8.95 15.72 -3.69
C LEU A 33 9.21 17.20 -3.37
N GLY A 34 8.37 18.09 -3.89
CA GLY A 34 8.52 19.53 -3.74
C GLY A 34 7.53 20.32 -4.61
N THR A 35 7.70 21.63 -4.64
CA THR A 35 6.81 22.59 -5.31
C THR A 35 7.53 23.53 -6.29
N ASP A 36 8.84 23.35 -6.44
CA ASP A 36 9.76 24.13 -7.27
C ASP A 36 9.37 24.14 -8.76
N THR A 37 8.98 22.99 -9.28
CA THR A 37 8.57 22.77 -10.67
C THR A 37 7.14 22.27 -10.72
N LEU A 38 6.44 22.52 -11.83
CA LEU A 38 5.06 22.04 -12.01
C LEU A 38 4.94 20.52 -11.95
N GLN A 39 5.96 19.81 -12.44
CA GLN A 39 5.98 18.35 -12.43
C GLN A 39 6.12 17.83 -11.01
N LYS A 40 7.01 18.43 -10.21
CA LYS A 40 7.12 18.10 -8.78
C LYS A 40 5.86 18.49 -8.03
N LEU A 41 5.31 19.68 -8.25
CA LEU A 41 4.04 20.10 -7.66
C LEU A 41 2.91 19.09 -7.91
N LEU A 42 2.76 18.60 -9.14
CA LEU A 42 1.77 17.58 -9.48
C LEU A 42 2.03 16.24 -8.77
N ARG A 43 3.29 15.78 -8.75
CA ARG A 43 3.71 14.55 -8.08
C ARG A 43 3.50 14.62 -6.57
N THR A 44 3.89 15.73 -5.95
CA THR A 44 3.71 16.04 -4.53
C THR A 44 2.23 16.13 -4.17
N MET A 45 1.42 16.78 -5.01
CA MET A 45 -0.04 16.82 -4.83
C MET A 45 -0.63 15.41 -4.79
N PHE A 46 -0.29 14.59 -5.80
CA PHE A 46 -0.74 13.21 -5.87
C PHE A 46 -0.32 12.40 -4.64
N TRP A 47 0.94 12.55 -4.22
CA TRP A 47 1.50 11.90 -3.04
C TRP A 47 0.73 12.27 -1.78
N LEU A 48 0.61 13.58 -1.51
CA LEU A 48 -0.03 14.10 -0.31
C LEU A 48 -1.51 13.73 -0.25
N ILE A 49 -2.25 13.79 -1.35
CA ILE A 49 -3.65 13.32 -1.39
C ILE A 49 -3.73 11.83 -1.02
N GLY A 50 -2.85 11.00 -1.58
CA GLY A 50 -2.82 9.57 -1.31
C GLY A 50 -2.52 9.25 0.16
N VAL A 51 -1.52 9.92 0.75
CA VAL A 51 -1.11 9.68 2.14
C VAL A 51 -2.09 10.29 3.15
N ASN A 52 -2.54 11.52 2.93
CA ASN A 52 -3.38 12.21 3.92
C ASN A 52 -4.80 11.67 3.93
N PHE A 53 -5.40 11.37 2.77
CA PHE A 53 -6.79 10.90 2.70
C PHE A 53 -6.93 9.39 2.54
N GLY A 54 -5.83 8.64 2.35
CA GLY A 54 -5.87 7.18 2.23
C GLY A 54 -6.72 6.68 1.06
N ILE A 55 -6.80 7.45 -0.03
CA ILE A 55 -7.58 7.09 -1.22
C ILE A 55 -6.85 6.01 -2.04
N ARG A 56 -7.58 5.22 -2.83
CA ARG A 56 -6.95 4.16 -3.64
C ARG A 56 -6.26 4.76 -4.86
N GLY A 57 -5.05 4.30 -5.14
CA GLY A 57 -4.36 4.62 -6.38
C GLY A 57 -5.15 4.28 -7.66
N GLY A 58 -4.84 4.99 -8.74
CA GLY A 58 -5.38 4.70 -10.08
C GLY A 58 -6.74 5.36 -10.35
N GLN A 59 -7.81 4.56 -10.44
CA GLN A 59 -9.11 5.07 -10.91
C GLN A 59 -9.70 6.12 -9.97
N GLU A 60 -9.58 5.96 -8.64
CA GLU A 60 -10.12 6.96 -7.70
C GLU A 60 -9.40 8.30 -7.82
N HIS A 61 -8.07 8.31 -7.92
CA HIS A 61 -7.33 9.54 -8.25
C HIS A 61 -7.76 10.11 -9.61
N ARG A 62 -7.97 9.27 -10.63
CA ARG A 62 -8.37 9.74 -11.97
C ARG A 62 -9.76 10.38 -11.99
N SER A 63 -10.67 9.90 -11.13
CA SER A 63 -12.03 10.40 -11.00
C SER A 63 -12.18 11.57 -10.02
N LEU A 64 -11.09 12.03 -9.38
CA LEU A 64 -11.15 13.22 -8.54
C LEU A 64 -11.57 14.44 -9.36
N THR A 65 -12.44 15.24 -8.77
CA THR A 65 -12.85 16.57 -9.21
C THR A 65 -12.57 17.58 -8.11
N MET A 66 -12.79 18.86 -8.43
CA MET A 66 -12.65 19.93 -7.44
C MET A 66 -13.72 19.83 -6.33
N ASP A 67 -14.92 19.36 -6.67
CA ASP A 67 -16.04 19.21 -5.72
C ASP A 67 -15.78 18.14 -4.64
N ASN A 68 -14.81 17.24 -4.86
CA ASN A 68 -14.37 16.31 -3.82
C ASN A 68 -13.72 17.01 -2.63
N PHE A 69 -13.25 18.24 -2.80
CA PHE A 69 -12.46 18.95 -1.80
C PHE A 69 -13.18 20.21 -1.32
N LYS A 70 -13.43 20.28 -0.01
CA LYS A 70 -13.85 21.50 0.67
C LYS A 70 -12.66 22.11 1.39
N ILE A 71 -12.30 23.32 1.00
CA ILE A 71 -11.22 24.10 1.65
C ILE A 71 -11.86 24.89 2.80
N CYS A 72 -11.38 24.67 4.01
CA CYS A 72 -11.78 25.39 5.21
C CYS A 72 -10.57 26.12 5.81
N PRO A 73 -10.79 27.13 6.68
CA PRO A 73 -9.70 27.71 7.48
C PRO A 73 -8.98 26.61 8.27
N GLY A 74 -7.70 26.40 7.97
CA GLY A 74 -6.83 25.44 8.67
C GLY A 74 -6.96 23.97 8.26
N TYR A 75 -7.86 23.58 7.35
CA TYR A 75 -7.92 22.19 6.88
C TYR A 75 -8.59 22.02 5.50
N ILE A 76 -8.30 20.90 4.85
CA ILE A 76 -9.00 20.44 3.65
C ILE A 76 -9.78 19.19 4.00
N GLN A 77 -11.05 19.13 3.59
CA GLN A 77 -11.88 17.95 3.71
C GLN A 77 -12.08 17.32 2.34
N TYR A 78 -11.70 16.05 2.24
CA TYR A 78 -12.04 15.18 1.13
C TYR A 78 -13.36 14.48 1.39
N THR A 79 -14.22 14.40 0.38
CA THR A 79 -15.42 13.55 0.37
C THR A 79 -15.44 12.72 -0.91
N GLU A 80 -15.60 11.41 -0.76
CA GLU A 80 -15.69 10.45 -1.85
C GLU A 80 -16.96 10.69 -2.68
N SER A 81 -16.80 10.82 -4.00
CA SER A 81 -17.91 10.77 -4.97
C SER A 81 -18.31 9.31 -5.22
N ILE A 82 -18.65 8.94 -6.46
CA ILE A 82 -18.87 7.55 -6.84
C ILE A 82 -17.55 6.77 -6.79
N SER A 83 -17.56 5.61 -6.13
CA SER A 83 -16.45 4.68 -6.06
C SER A 83 -16.88 3.24 -6.28
N LYS A 84 -15.89 2.32 -6.33
CA LYS A 84 -16.16 0.87 -6.45
C LYS A 84 -17.12 0.36 -5.36
N THR A 85 -17.02 0.90 -4.15
CA THR A 85 -17.81 0.49 -2.99
C THR A 85 -18.95 1.44 -2.67
N TYR A 86 -19.08 2.53 -3.43
CA TYR A 86 -20.13 3.51 -3.26
C TYR A 86 -20.62 4.00 -4.61
N ARG A 87 -21.60 3.31 -5.17
CA ARG A 87 -22.21 3.66 -6.47
C ARG A 87 -23.32 4.71 -6.37
N GLY A 88 -23.67 5.16 -5.16
CA GLY A 88 -24.88 5.94 -4.90
C GLY A 88 -26.16 5.14 -5.17
N GLY A 89 -27.29 5.84 -5.25
CA GLY A 89 -28.60 5.25 -5.56
C GLY A 89 -29.35 4.70 -4.34
N PHE A 90 -30.55 4.15 -4.59
CA PHE A 90 -31.46 3.67 -3.54
C PHE A 90 -30.82 2.61 -2.64
N GLU A 91 -30.04 1.70 -3.21
CA GLU A 91 -29.35 0.63 -2.46
C GLU A 91 -28.29 1.16 -1.49
N HIS A 92 -27.79 2.38 -1.71
CA HIS A 92 -26.73 2.99 -0.91
C HIS A 92 -27.21 4.21 -0.09
N ARG A 93 -28.53 4.40 0.07
CA ARG A 93 -29.10 5.56 0.79
C ARG A 93 -28.63 5.69 2.25
N ASN A 94 -28.36 4.56 2.90
CA ASN A 94 -27.90 4.51 4.29
C ASN A 94 -26.37 4.49 4.41
N ILE A 95 -25.65 4.54 3.28
CA ILE A 95 -24.21 4.43 3.25
C ILE A 95 -23.61 5.83 3.19
N LYS A 96 -22.77 6.15 4.17
CA LYS A 96 -22.01 7.40 4.15
C LYS A 96 -20.80 7.25 3.20
N PRO A 97 -20.56 8.22 2.29
CA PRO A 97 -19.34 8.25 1.50
C PRO A 97 -18.12 8.39 2.42
N HIS A 98 -16.97 7.86 1.99
CA HIS A 98 -15.73 8.09 2.71
C HIS A 98 -15.43 9.60 2.76
N SER A 99 -15.03 10.07 3.94
CA SER A 99 -14.69 11.47 4.18
C SER A 99 -13.53 11.53 5.15
N ALA A 100 -12.55 12.37 4.84
CA ALA A 100 -11.34 12.53 5.62
C ALA A 100 -10.92 14.00 5.64
N LYS A 101 -10.38 14.44 6.78
CA LYS A 101 -9.87 15.80 6.96
C LYS A 101 -8.35 15.75 7.09
N SER A 102 -7.68 16.72 6.48
CA SER A 102 -6.26 16.95 6.65
C SER A 102 -6.03 18.40 7.06
N TYR A 103 -5.38 18.59 8.20
CA TYR A 103 -5.14 19.89 8.81
C TYR A 103 -3.86 20.53 8.29
N SER A 104 -3.75 21.85 8.41
CA SER A 104 -2.52 22.58 8.12
C SER A 104 -1.42 22.18 9.10
N ASN A 105 -0.21 22.00 8.57
CA ASN A 105 0.99 21.75 9.36
C ASN A 105 1.88 23.00 9.32
N ALA A 106 2.01 23.68 10.47
CA ALA A 106 2.83 24.88 10.59
C ALA A 106 4.32 24.56 10.80
N GLN A 107 4.63 23.37 11.32
CA GLN A 107 6.00 22.93 11.58
C GLN A 107 6.74 22.58 10.28
N GLN A 108 6.02 22.05 9.29
CA GLN A 108 6.56 21.70 7.97
C GLN A 108 5.68 22.27 6.86
N PRO A 109 5.82 23.58 6.54
CA PRO A 109 4.95 24.25 5.59
C PRO A 109 5.08 23.72 4.15
N ASP A 110 6.25 23.21 3.77
CA ASP A 110 6.50 22.68 2.42
C ASP A 110 5.84 21.31 2.18
N ARG A 111 5.62 20.55 3.26
CA ARG A 111 4.95 19.24 3.24
C ARG A 111 3.46 19.34 3.56
N CYS A 112 3.00 20.54 3.90
CA CYS A 112 1.63 20.81 4.28
C CYS A 112 0.71 20.70 3.06
N ILE A 113 -0.21 19.72 3.06
CA ILE A 113 -1.18 19.55 1.98
C ILE A 113 -2.00 20.81 1.74
N VAL A 114 -2.34 21.58 2.76
CA VAL A 114 -3.13 22.81 2.61
C VAL A 114 -2.38 23.82 1.74
N ASN A 115 -1.10 24.05 2.03
CA ASN A 115 -0.26 24.99 1.30
C ASN A 115 -0.01 24.52 -0.15
N VAL A 116 0.37 23.24 -0.30
CA VAL A 116 0.61 22.64 -1.61
C VAL A 116 -0.66 22.65 -2.47
N PHE A 117 -1.83 22.45 -1.86
CA PHE A 117 -3.13 22.51 -2.53
C PHE A 117 -3.48 23.90 -3.00
N GLN A 118 -3.34 24.90 -2.14
CA GLN A 118 -3.54 26.29 -2.52
C GLN A 118 -2.60 26.69 -3.67
N LEU A 119 -1.32 26.35 -3.56
CA LEU A 119 -0.34 26.61 -4.62
C LEU A 119 -0.74 25.94 -5.94
N TYR A 120 -1.14 24.67 -5.90
CA TYR A 120 -1.64 23.97 -7.09
C TYR A 120 -2.80 24.71 -7.75
N LEU A 121 -3.78 25.19 -6.98
CA LEU A 121 -4.92 25.93 -7.51
C LEU A 121 -4.53 27.23 -8.22
N THR A 122 -3.55 27.96 -7.70
CA THR A 122 -3.07 29.21 -8.34
C THR A 122 -2.43 28.98 -9.70
N LYS A 123 -1.96 27.76 -9.97
CA LYS A 123 -1.29 27.40 -11.23
C LYS A 123 -2.25 26.83 -12.27
N LEU A 124 -3.47 26.49 -11.88
CA LEU A 124 -4.47 25.95 -12.79
C LEU A 124 -5.00 27.02 -13.75
N PRO A 125 -5.35 26.65 -15.01
CA PRO A 125 -6.00 27.58 -15.93
C PRO A 125 -7.36 28.04 -15.38
N ALA A 126 -7.75 29.28 -15.71
CA ALA A 126 -9.04 29.86 -15.33
C ALA A 126 -10.21 29.09 -15.98
N GLU A 127 -10.13 28.84 -17.29
CA GLU A 127 -11.09 28.03 -18.02
C GLU A 127 -10.73 26.55 -17.95
N ARG A 128 -11.18 25.87 -16.89
CA ARG A 128 -10.92 24.44 -16.69
C ARG A 128 -12.21 23.63 -16.60
N PRO A 129 -12.25 22.40 -17.17
CA PRO A 129 -13.39 21.51 -16.98
C PRO A 129 -13.52 21.14 -15.49
N PRO A 130 -14.73 21.24 -14.90
CA PRO A 130 -14.94 20.96 -13.48
C PRO A 130 -14.80 19.46 -13.14
N SER A 131 -14.93 18.59 -14.15
CA SER A 131 -14.90 17.13 -14.02
C SER A 131 -13.49 16.52 -13.87
N VAL A 132 -12.45 17.35 -13.73
CA VAL A 132 -11.04 16.90 -13.69
C VAL A 132 -10.31 17.60 -12.55
N PHE A 133 -9.51 16.83 -11.80
CA PHE A 133 -8.62 17.40 -10.78
C PHE A 133 -7.15 17.51 -11.25
N TYR A 134 -6.62 16.47 -11.90
CA TYR A 134 -5.23 16.44 -12.37
C TYR A 134 -5.12 16.87 -13.83
N TYR A 135 -4.42 17.97 -14.08
CA TYR A 135 -4.24 18.55 -15.41
C TYR A 135 -2.86 18.25 -15.99
N LYS A 136 -2.79 18.04 -17.31
CA LYS A 136 -1.53 17.78 -18.03
C LYS A 136 -0.67 19.05 -18.05
N LEU A 137 0.65 18.92 -17.95
CA LEU A 137 1.57 20.05 -18.09
C LEU A 137 1.60 20.53 -19.55
N LEU A 138 1.70 21.84 -19.78
CA LEU A 138 2.03 22.38 -21.11
C LEU A 138 3.51 22.15 -21.41
N ALA A 139 3.82 21.68 -22.61
CA ALA A 139 5.20 21.51 -23.07
C ALA A 139 5.87 22.86 -23.37
N THR A 140 5.09 23.86 -23.75
CA THR A 140 5.57 25.20 -24.10
C THR A 140 5.25 26.15 -22.95
N CYS A 141 6.27 26.53 -22.19
CA CYS A 141 6.18 27.47 -21.06
C CYS A 141 5.95 28.91 -21.53
N ALA A 142 4.84 29.18 -22.21
CA ALA A 142 4.37 30.55 -22.41
C ALA A 142 3.52 30.93 -21.19
N LYS A 143 4.09 31.69 -20.25
CA LYS A 143 3.34 32.28 -19.14
C LYS A 143 2.13 33.06 -19.71
N PRO A 144 0.93 33.03 -19.07
CA PRO A 144 0.67 32.66 -17.67
C PRO A 144 0.05 31.28 -17.44
N VAL A 145 -0.11 30.42 -18.46
CA VAL A 145 -0.83 29.15 -18.32
C VAL A 145 0.16 27.99 -18.15
N TRP A 146 0.16 27.37 -16.97
CA TRP A 146 1.09 26.31 -16.59
C TRP A 146 0.55 24.89 -16.84
N PHE A 147 -0.75 24.70 -16.66
CA PHE A 147 -1.44 23.43 -16.89
C PHE A 147 -2.43 23.53 -18.06
N SER A 148 -2.58 22.43 -18.79
CA SER A 148 -3.49 22.28 -19.93
C SER A 148 -4.91 22.04 -19.42
N LYS A 149 -5.90 22.34 -20.26
CA LYS A 149 -7.30 21.96 -20.00
C LYS A 149 -7.50 20.44 -20.06
N GLN A 150 -6.53 19.69 -20.61
CA GLN A 150 -6.61 18.24 -20.75
C GLN A 150 -6.25 17.51 -19.44
N PRO A 151 -6.96 16.41 -19.12
CA PRO A 151 -6.64 15.59 -17.95
C PRO A 151 -5.33 14.83 -18.13
N VAL A 152 -4.66 14.53 -17.01
CA VAL A 152 -3.52 13.59 -17.01
C VAL A 152 -4.01 12.19 -17.40
N GLY A 153 -3.26 11.52 -18.27
CA GLY A 153 -3.55 10.16 -18.70
C GLY A 153 -3.56 9.17 -17.54
N ARG A 154 -4.49 8.19 -17.59
CA ARG A 154 -4.66 7.19 -16.53
C ARG A 154 -3.37 6.44 -16.20
N GLN A 155 -2.65 5.98 -17.22
CA GLN A 155 -1.39 5.24 -17.03
C GLN A 155 -0.32 6.10 -16.36
N LYS A 156 -0.28 7.41 -16.68
CA LYS A 156 0.68 8.34 -16.08
C LYS A 156 0.38 8.52 -14.59
N LEU A 157 -0.89 8.73 -14.22
CA LEU A 157 -1.30 8.81 -12.81
C LEU A 157 -1.01 7.50 -12.04
N GLU A 158 -1.29 6.35 -12.64
CA GLU A 158 -1.00 5.05 -12.02
C GLU A 158 0.50 4.79 -11.80
N ASN A 159 1.36 5.41 -12.62
CA ASN A 159 2.80 5.28 -12.55
C ASN A 159 3.50 6.37 -11.74
N ILE A 160 2.82 7.43 -11.25
CA ILE A 160 3.48 8.54 -10.52
C ILE A 160 4.37 8.04 -9.38
N VAL A 161 3.87 7.14 -8.53
CA VAL A 161 4.64 6.60 -7.40
C VAL A 161 5.86 5.82 -7.89
N LYS A 162 5.71 5.06 -8.97
CA LYS A 162 6.83 4.31 -9.57
C LYS A 162 7.87 5.26 -10.17
N ASP A 163 7.42 6.29 -10.89
CA ASP A 163 8.30 7.30 -11.48
C ASP A 163 9.12 8.01 -10.39
N ILE A 164 8.50 8.41 -9.28
CA ILE A 164 9.20 9.04 -8.14
C ILE A 164 10.27 8.10 -7.56
N MET A 165 9.93 6.82 -7.36
CA MET A 165 10.85 5.85 -6.76
C MET A 165 12.00 5.48 -7.71
N ASN A 166 11.73 5.41 -9.01
CA ASN A 166 12.75 5.20 -10.04
C ASN A 166 13.71 6.40 -10.12
N ASP A 167 13.17 7.62 -10.10
CA ASP A 167 13.96 8.85 -10.09
C ASP A 167 14.86 8.92 -8.85
N ALA A 168 14.39 8.41 -7.71
CA ALA A 168 15.13 8.31 -6.46
C ALA A 168 16.06 7.09 -6.35
N ARG A 169 16.14 6.24 -7.38
CA ARG A 169 16.95 5.00 -7.40
C ARG A 169 16.66 4.08 -6.20
N VAL A 170 15.39 3.95 -5.84
CA VAL A 170 14.92 3.09 -4.74
C VAL A 170 14.51 1.74 -5.31
N ASP A 171 15.32 0.70 -5.09
CA ASP A 171 15.13 -0.65 -5.63
C ASP A 171 14.04 -1.48 -4.91
N PHE A 172 12.90 -0.86 -4.58
CA PHE A 172 11.77 -1.51 -3.91
C PHE A 172 10.49 -1.45 -4.74
N PHE A 173 9.62 -2.44 -4.56
CA PHE A 173 8.36 -2.53 -5.29
C PHE A 173 7.27 -1.67 -4.63
N PHE A 174 7.31 -0.37 -4.86
CA PHE A 174 6.23 0.55 -4.51
C PHE A 174 5.29 0.76 -5.69
N THR A 175 3.99 0.78 -5.41
CA THR A 175 2.95 0.95 -6.43
C THR A 175 1.94 2.00 -6.01
N LYS A 176 0.97 2.27 -6.88
CA LYS A 176 -0.19 3.13 -6.58
C LYS A 176 -0.94 2.75 -5.30
N HIS A 177 -0.85 1.52 -4.82
CA HIS A 177 -1.47 1.10 -3.56
C HIS A 177 -0.62 1.46 -2.33
N SER A 178 0.70 1.61 -2.49
CA SER A 178 1.63 1.86 -1.39
C SER A 178 1.30 3.10 -0.57
N LEU A 179 0.74 4.17 -1.16
CA LEU A 179 0.37 5.37 -0.40
C LEU A 179 -0.72 5.09 0.64
N ARG A 180 -1.78 4.36 0.25
CA ARG A 180 -2.86 3.97 1.15
C ARG A 180 -2.40 2.97 2.20
N ASP A 181 -1.56 2.00 1.80
CA ASP A 181 -0.90 1.08 2.73
C ASP A 181 -0.08 1.86 3.77
N THR A 182 0.65 2.89 3.32
CA THR A 182 1.44 3.78 4.17
C THR A 182 0.57 4.51 5.19
N THR A 183 -0.54 5.10 4.77
CA THR A 183 -1.50 5.76 5.68
C THR A 183 -1.98 4.79 6.76
N ALA A 184 -2.46 3.61 6.38
CA ALA A 184 -3.00 2.63 7.31
C ALA A 184 -1.92 2.12 8.28
N SER A 185 -0.76 1.69 7.76
CA SER A 185 0.33 1.16 8.58
C SER A 185 0.90 2.20 9.54
N ARG A 186 1.01 3.48 9.14
CA ARG A 186 1.45 4.56 10.05
C ARG A 186 0.50 4.74 11.23
N LEU A 187 -0.80 4.78 10.96
CA LEU A 187 -1.80 4.96 12.01
C LEU A 187 -1.84 3.76 12.97
N PHE A 188 -1.74 2.53 12.46
CA PHE A 188 -1.66 1.33 13.32
C PHE A 188 -0.39 1.30 14.17
N ASN A 189 0.75 1.63 13.59
CA ASN A 189 2.02 1.66 14.32
C ASN A 189 2.06 2.76 15.39
N ALA A 190 1.34 3.86 15.17
CA ALA A 190 1.13 4.92 16.15
C ALA A 190 0.10 4.55 17.24
N GLY A 191 -0.52 3.38 17.17
CA GLY A 191 -1.52 2.94 18.16
C GLY A 191 -2.88 3.61 18.02
N VAL A 192 -3.18 4.22 16.86
CA VAL A 192 -4.48 4.85 16.62
C VAL A 192 -5.58 3.77 16.60
N PRO A 193 -6.72 4.00 17.28
CA PRO A 193 -7.84 3.06 17.28
C PRO A 193 -8.29 2.68 15.87
N GLU A 194 -8.54 1.39 15.65
CA GLU A 194 -8.88 0.84 14.33
C GLU A 194 -10.04 1.59 13.66
N GLN A 195 -11.06 1.97 14.43
CA GLN A 195 -12.23 2.69 13.91
C GLN A 195 -11.85 4.04 13.26
N LEU A 196 -10.86 4.74 13.81
CA LEU A 196 -10.36 5.99 13.23
C LEU A 196 -9.54 5.70 11.96
N VAL A 197 -8.75 4.64 11.94
CA VAL A 197 -8.01 4.22 10.74
C VAL A 197 -8.96 3.82 9.61
N GLN A 198 -10.04 3.10 9.93
CA GLN A 198 -11.09 2.73 8.98
C GLN A 198 -11.79 3.96 8.40
N LYS A 199 -12.16 4.93 9.25
CA LYS A 199 -12.72 6.21 8.82
C LYS A 199 -11.75 6.97 7.91
N GLN A 200 -10.48 7.06 8.30
CA GLN A 200 -9.46 7.79 7.53
C GLN A 200 -9.21 7.17 6.17
N THR A 201 -9.14 5.84 6.09
CA THR A 201 -8.79 5.12 4.85
C THR A 201 -10.00 4.69 4.02
N GLY A 202 -11.23 4.92 4.49
CA GLY A 202 -12.46 4.52 3.79
C GLY A 202 -12.71 3.02 3.76
N HIS A 203 -12.19 2.26 4.73
CA HIS A 203 -12.53 0.84 4.89
C HIS A 203 -13.83 0.67 5.66
N ARG A 204 -14.69 -0.24 5.19
CA ARG A 204 -15.98 -0.58 5.82
C ARG A 204 -15.99 -1.97 6.45
N SER A 205 -14.97 -2.75 6.20
CA SER A 205 -14.85 -4.14 6.63
C SER A 205 -13.45 -4.44 7.12
N ASN A 206 -13.28 -5.63 7.68
CA ASN A 206 -12.03 -6.18 8.21
C ASN A 206 -10.91 -6.33 7.16
N ALA A 207 -11.17 -5.97 5.89
CA ALA A 207 -10.13 -5.86 4.86
C ALA A 207 -8.97 -4.94 5.28
N ILE A 208 -9.21 -4.03 6.22
CA ILE A 208 -8.19 -3.17 6.80
C ILE A 208 -7.09 -3.95 7.54
N TRP A 209 -7.40 -5.14 8.09
CA TRP A 209 -6.41 -5.96 8.79
C TRP A 209 -5.25 -6.41 7.89
N SER A 210 -5.47 -6.45 6.57
CA SER A 210 -4.39 -6.74 5.62
C SER A 210 -3.29 -5.66 5.59
N TYR A 211 -3.54 -4.47 6.14
CA TYR A 211 -2.55 -3.38 6.28
C TYR A 211 -1.97 -3.29 7.69
N ASN A 212 -2.53 -4.02 8.65
CA ASN A 212 -1.97 -4.13 9.99
C ASN A 212 -0.71 -5.00 9.91
N ARG A 213 0.42 -4.33 9.70
CA ARG A 213 1.75 -4.93 9.67
C ARG A 213 2.43 -4.54 10.97
N PRO A 214 2.34 -5.36 12.03
CA PRO A 214 2.87 -4.99 13.32
C PRO A 214 4.37 -4.75 13.21
N SER A 215 4.84 -3.67 13.82
CA SER A 215 6.27 -3.38 13.89
C SER A 215 7.00 -4.47 14.69
N GLU A 216 8.30 -4.63 14.47
CA GLU A 216 9.10 -5.59 15.25
C GLU A 216 9.01 -5.30 16.76
N GLY A 217 8.93 -4.02 17.15
CA GLY A 217 8.69 -3.64 18.54
C GLY A 217 7.32 -4.10 19.08
N GLN A 218 6.25 -4.03 18.28
CA GLN A 218 4.94 -4.57 18.67
C GLN A 218 4.97 -6.10 18.77
N LYS A 219 5.60 -6.79 17.83
CA LYS A 219 5.77 -8.25 17.89
C LYS A 219 6.58 -8.67 19.12
N ARG A 220 7.64 -7.92 19.44
CA ARG A 220 8.43 -8.13 20.65
C ARG A 220 7.58 -7.96 21.91
N LYS A 221 6.80 -6.88 22.03
CA LYS A 221 5.87 -6.69 23.15
C LYS A 221 4.86 -7.83 23.29
N VAL A 222 4.32 -8.33 22.17
CA VAL A 222 3.43 -9.51 22.19
C VAL A 222 4.19 -10.73 22.73
N SER A 223 5.43 -10.96 22.30
CA SER A 223 6.26 -12.04 22.82
C SER A 223 6.56 -11.89 24.32
N GLU A 224 6.87 -10.68 24.78
CA GLU A 224 7.14 -10.37 26.19
C GLU A 224 5.91 -10.67 27.06
N ILE A 225 4.72 -10.25 26.61
CA ILE A 225 3.44 -10.53 27.28
C ILE A 225 3.17 -12.04 27.34
N LEU A 226 3.36 -12.76 26.23
CA LEU A 226 3.15 -14.21 26.17
C LEU A 226 4.11 -14.98 27.08
N GLN A 227 5.32 -14.45 27.27
CA GLN A 227 6.33 -15.00 28.17
C GLN A 227 6.14 -14.54 29.63
N LEU A 228 5.07 -13.78 29.92
CA LEU A 228 4.77 -13.26 31.25
C LEU A 228 5.93 -12.43 31.85
N GLN A 229 6.72 -11.76 30.99
CA GLN A 229 7.77 -10.87 31.45
C GLN A 229 7.11 -9.68 32.18
N LYS A 230 7.36 -9.55 33.49
CA LYS A 230 6.92 -8.40 34.27
C LYS A 230 7.86 -7.24 33.97
N ASN A 231 7.31 -6.15 33.44
CA ASN A 231 8.02 -4.89 33.37
C ASN A 231 7.86 -4.18 34.71
N GLU A 232 8.83 -4.34 35.61
CA GLU A 232 9.02 -3.37 36.70
C GLU A 232 9.55 -2.07 36.08
N SER A 233 8.92 -0.96 36.44
CA SER A 233 8.97 0.34 35.76
C SER A 233 10.35 1.01 35.72
N ASP A 234 10.60 1.71 34.61
CA ASP A 234 11.44 2.91 34.42
C ASP A 234 12.87 2.87 34.99
N ASN A 235 13.88 2.63 34.13
CA ASN A 235 15.00 3.56 33.80
C ASN A 235 16.12 2.85 32.98
N VAL A 236 16.79 3.63 32.13
CA VAL A 236 18.12 3.43 31.49
C VAL A 236 18.24 2.56 30.21
N GLN A 237 18.53 3.31 29.13
CA GLN A 237 19.34 3.09 27.92
C GLN A 237 19.29 1.77 27.16
N ALA A 238 18.90 1.91 25.89
CA ALA A 238 19.09 0.94 24.84
C ALA A 238 20.58 0.83 24.49
N GLU A 239 21.17 -0.34 24.78
CA GLU A 239 22.38 -0.78 24.11
C GLU A 239 22.04 -1.75 22.99
N ASP A 240 22.65 -1.49 21.84
CA ASP A 240 22.55 -2.23 20.60
C ASP A 240 23.06 -3.65 20.76
N THR A 241 22.27 -4.65 20.34
CA THR A 241 22.81 -5.94 19.89
C THR A 241 22.42 -6.17 18.45
N ASN A 242 23.23 -5.59 17.58
CA ASN A 242 23.40 -6.07 16.23
C ASN A 242 23.87 -7.54 16.26
N ASN A 243 23.36 -8.31 15.30
CA ASN A 243 23.95 -9.52 14.75
C ASN A 243 23.58 -10.87 15.42
N LEU A 244 22.33 -11.30 15.23
CA LEU A 244 22.04 -12.74 15.06
C LEU A 244 21.33 -12.96 13.72
N LYS A 245 22.01 -13.63 12.78
CA LYS A 245 21.34 -14.22 11.62
C LYS A 245 20.47 -15.39 12.10
N CYS A 246 19.22 -15.46 11.63
CA CYS A 246 18.35 -16.60 11.87
C CYS A 246 19.03 -17.89 11.35
N VAL A 247 19.32 -18.83 12.26
CA VAL A 247 19.77 -20.17 11.90
C VAL A 247 18.53 -20.95 11.47
N GLN A 248 18.46 -21.36 10.20
CA GLN A 248 17.48 -22.35 9.80
C GLN A 248 17.91 -23.72 10.33
N LEU A 249 17.01 -24.38 11.05
CA LEU A 249 17.20 -25.78 11.46
C LEU A 249 17.35 -26.62 10.20
N LYS A 250 18.54 -27.20 9.99
CA LYS A 250 18.77 -28.15 8.90
C LYS A 250 18.03 -29.43 9.27
N GLU A 251 17.11 -29.87 8.40
CA GLU A 251 16.52 -31.19 8.47
C GLU A 251 17.64 -32.24 8.45
N GLY A 252 17.59 -33.17 9.40
CA GLY A 252 18.57 -34.23 9.56
C GLY A 252 18.65 -35.09 8.30
N SER A 253 19.88 -35.30 7.82
CA SER A 253 20.18 -36.26 6.77
C SER A 253 19.97 -37.68 7.29
N GLU A 254 18.90 -38.34 6.86
CA GLU A 254 18.84 -39.81 6.90
C GLU A 254 19.78 -40.36 5.83
N THR A 255 20.95 -40.79 6.26
CA THR A 255 21.81 -41.69 5.48
C THR A 255 21.16 -43.06 5.39
N VAL A 256 20.49 -43.36 4.28
CA VAL A 256 20.19 -44.74 3.88
C VAL A 256 21.23 -45.19 2.87
N ILE A 257 21.98 -46.20 3.29
CA ILE A 257 23.14 -46.80 2.68
C ILE A 257 22.80 -47.32 1.28
N ALA A 258 23.63 -46.97 0.30
CA ALA A 258 23.60 -47.53 -1.04
C ALA A 258 24.02 -49.02 -1.01
N GLY A 259 23.04 -49.91 -0.89
CA GLY A 259 23.19 -51.35 -1.13
C GLY A 259 22.96 -51.70 -2.60
N LYS A 260 23.95 -52.33 -3.23
CA LYS A 260 23.98 -52.75 -4.65
C LYS A 260 22.77 -53.61 -5.05
N ARG A 261 22.21 -53.34 -6.23
CA ARG A 261 21.18 -54.17 -6.90
C ARG A 261 21.73 -55.53 -7.34
N PRO A 262 21.00 -56.64 -7.14
CA PRO A 262 21.12 -57.81 -7.98
C PRO A 262 20.36 -57.60 -9.31
N LYS A 263 20.91 -58.16 -10.40
CA LYS A 263 20.28 -58.27 -11.72
C LYS A 263 19.33 -59.46 -11.72
N SER A 264 18.10 -59.28 -12.22
CA SER A 264 17.32 -60.37 -12.84
C SER A 264 16.21 -59.77 -13.72
N GLU A 265 16.38 -60.03 -15.02
CA GLU A 265 15.39 -60.47 -16.01
C GLU A 265 13.99 -59.84 -16.03
N GLY A 266 13.63 -59.36 -17.23
CA GLY A 266 12.34 -58.76 -17.52
C GLY A 266 11.19 -59.75 -17.39
N MET A 267 10.07 -59.24 -16.87
CA MET A 267 8.78 -59.85 -17.06
C MET A 267 7.73 -58.74 -17.21
N SER A 268 7.14 -58.72 -18.39
CA SER A 268 6.02 -57.87 -18.79
C SER A 268 4.79 -58.13 -17.94
N PHE A 269 4.13 -57.06 -17.50
CA PHE A 269 2.81 -57.10 -16.90
C PHE A 269 1.76 -57.53 -17.92
N VAL A 270 1.08 -58.65 -17.66
CA VAL A 270 -0.21 -58.97 -18.28
C VAL A 270 -1.26 -58.84 -17.19
N PHE A 271 -2.08 -57.80 -17.29
CA PHE A 271 -3.30 -57.67 -16.50
C PHE A 271 -4.33 -58.65 -17.03
N ASN A 272 -4.89 -59.51 -16.18
CA ASN A 272 -6.15 -60.18 -16.47
C ASN A 272 -7.08 -60.02 -15.26
N ASN A 273 -8.02 -59.09 -15.41
CA ASN A 273 -9.16 -58.93 -14.54
C ASN A 273 -10.14 -60.09 -14.82
N SER A 274 -10.46 -60.83 -13.76
CA SER A 274 -11.80 -61.34 -13.47
C SER A 274 -12.46 -62.26 -14.51
N ASN A 275 -12.63 -63.54 -14.15
CA ASN A 275 -13.82 -64.29 -14.54
C ASN A 275 -14.52 -64.81 -13.28
N VAL A 276 -15.66 -64.18 -13.01
CA VAL A 276 -16.74 -64.69 -12.18
C VAL A 276 -17.62 -65.57 -13.06
N THR A 277 -17.90 -66.79 -12.62
CA THR A 277 -19.01 -67.60 -13.12
C THR A 277 -19.77 -68.16 -11.93
N PHE A 278 -21.02 -67.73 -11.77
CA PHE A 278 -22.06 -68.46 -11.05
C PHE A 278 -23.14 -68.80 -12.07
N ASN A 279 -23.26 -70.09 -12.38
CA ASN A 279 -24.35 -70.66 -13.18
C ASN A 279 -25.60 -70.79 -12.33
N PHE A 280 -26.80 -70.61 -12.88
CA PHE A 280 -27.93 -71.52 -12.70
C PHE A 280 -29.01 -71.29 -13.78
N LYS A 281 -29.20 -72.34 -14.59
CA LYS A 281 -30.29 -72.68 -15.54
C LYS A 281 -30.80 -71.63 -16.52
#